data_AF-A0A161I2M0-F1
#
_entry.id   AF-A0A161I2M0-F1
#
_cell.length_a   1.000
_cell.length_b   1.000
_cell.length_c   1.000
_cell.angle_alpha   90.00
_cell.angle_beta   90.00
_cell.angle_gamma   90.00
#
_symmetry.space_group_name_H-M   'P 1'
#
loop_
_entity.id
_entity.type
_entity.pdbx_description
1 polymer ?
#
loop_
_entity_poly.entity_id
_entity_poly.type
_entity_poly.pdbx_seq_one_letter_code
_entity_poly.pdbx_strand_id
1 'polypeptide(L)'
;MVQAVVDAINDRDAELVAEMTTSGFHDHLEQTWLARGYLTDATIGATRDRAGPGTAYSEANTAAVNLTFTPEQADSSMTNGEPTTWSVLLVEQDGRWVVFDMGAG
;
A
#
# COMPACT_ATOMS: atom_id res chain seq x y z
N MET A 1 9.28 -5.94 -0.43
CA MET A 1 7.83 -6.23 -0.47
C MET A 1 7.03 -4.99 -0.84
N VAL A 2 7.08 -3.86 -0.11
CA VAL A 2 6.31 -2.66 -0.51
C VAL A 2 6.55 -2.23 -1.97
N GLN A 3 7.82 -2.22 -2.42
CA GLN A 3 8.13 -1.96 -3.84
C GLN A 3 7.46 -2.97 -4.78
N ALA A 4 7.44 -4.26 -4.44
CA ALA A 4 6.80 -5.28 -5.26
C ALA A 4 5.27 -5.10 -5.35
N VAL A 5 4.62 -4.58 -4.28
CA VAL A 5 3.20 -4.22 -4.32
C VAL A 5 2.97 -3.04 -5.26
N VAL A 6 3.82 -2.03 -5.23
CA VAL A 6 3.76 -0.90 -6.17
C VAL A 6 3.94 -1.39 -7.62
N ASP A 7 4.94 -2.23 -7.86
CA ASP A 7 5.21 -2.79 -9.19
C ASP A 7 4.00 -3.60 -9.67
N ALA A 8 3.44 -4.47 -8.82
CA ALA A 8 2.25 -5.26 -9.15
C ALA A 8 1.00 -4.39 -9.45
N ILE A 9 0.80 -3.30 -8.70
CA ILE A 9 -0.29 -2.34 -8.99
C ILE A 9 -0.11 -1.70 -10.37
N ASN A 10 1.11 -1.27 -10.68
CA ASN A 10 1.45 -0.63 -11.96
C ASN A 10 1.36 -1.61 -13.14
N ASP A 11 1.76 -2.86 -12.93
CA ASP A 11 1.69 -3.95 -13.92
C ASP A 11 0.28 -4.57 -14.04
N ARG A 12 -0.67 -4.15 -13.21
CA ARG A 12 -2.04 -4.71 -13.14
C ARG A 12 -2.08 -6.18 -12.76
N ASP A 13 -1.08 -6.64 -12.00
CA ASP A 13 -0.99 -8.00 -11.51
C ASP A 13 -1.88 -8.18 -10.27
N ALA A 14 -3.17 -8.41 -10.52
CA ALA A 14 -4.16 -8.57 -9.46
C ALA A 14 -3.88 -9.80 -8.56
N GLU A 15 -3.32 -10.87 -9.13
CA GLU A 15 -2.97 -12.08 -8.37
C GLU A 15 -1.86 -11.79 -7.37
N LEU A 16 -0.78 -11.14 -7.82
CA LEU A 16 0.33 -10.77 -6.95
C LEU A 16 -0.08 -9.72 -5.90
N VAL A 17 -0.95 -8.75 -6.25
CA VAL A 17 -1.53 -7.84 -5.26
C VAL A 17 -2.34 -8.60 -4.21
N ALA A 18 -3.17 -9.58 -4.61
CA ALA A 18 -3.94 -10.40 -3.68
C ALA A 18 -3.03 -11.22 -2.73
N GLU A 19 -1.92 -11.74 -3.23
CA GLU A 19 -0.95 -12.48 -2.41
C GLU A 19 -0.22 -11.61 -1.38
N MET A 20 0.01 -10.34 -1.69
CA MET A 20 0.79 -9.41 -0.85
C MET A 20 -0.06 -8.49 0.02
N THR A 21 -1.39 -8.59 -0.05
CA THR A 21 -2.31 -7.74 0.70
C THR A 21 -3.31 -8.57 1.51
N THR A 22 -3.85 -7.99 2.58
CA THR A 22 -4.98 -8.62 3.27
C THR A 22 -6.24 -8.54 2.40
N SER A 23 -7.14 -9.51 2.51
CA SER A 23 -8.33 -9.61 1.64
C SER A 23 -9.17 -8.33 1.61
N GLY A 24 -9.41 -7.69 2.77
CA GLY A 24 -10.20 -6.45 2.81
C GLY A 24 -9.52 -5.25 2.15
N PHE A 25 -8.19 -5.26 2.08
CA PHE A 25 -7.42 -4.19 1.44
C PHE A 25 -7.22 -4.43 -0.06
N HIS A 26 -7.09 -5.70 -0.47
CA HIS A 26 -7.11 -6.08 -1.88
C HIS A 26 -8.33 -5.51 -2.62
N ASP A 27 -9.53 -5.72 -2.07
CA ASP A 27 -10.79 -5.23 -2.64
C ASP A 27 -10.80 -3.71 -2.84
N HIS A 28 -10.15 -2.98 -1.93
CA HIS A 28 -10.01 -1.52 -2.02
C HIS A 28 -9.07 -1.12 -3.15
N LEU A 29 -7.92 -1.80 -3.29
CA LEU A 29 -6.96 -1.54 -4.36
C LEU A 29 -7.54 -1.87 -5.75
N GLU A 30 -8.35 -2.93 -5.86
CA GLU A 30 -9.07 -3.27 -7.09
C GLU A 30 -9.95 -2.12 -7.59
N GLN A 31 -10.69 -1.49 -6.67
CA GLN A 31 -11.64 -0.42 -6.99
C GLN A 31 -10.99 0.94 -7.27
N THR A 32 -9.77 1.15 -6.79
CA THR A 32 -9.09 2.46 -6.83
C THR A 32 -7.92 2.47 -7.80
N TRP A 33 -6.89 1.69 -7.49
CA TRP A 33 -5.59 1.73 -8.16
C TRP A 33 -5.52 0.75 -9.32
N LEU A 34 -5.80 -0.53 -9.10
CA LEU A 34 -5.70 -1.56 -10.15
C LEU A 34 -6.65 -1.30 -11.32
N ALA A 35 -7.80 -0.68 -11.10
CA ALA A 35 -8.72 -0.34 -12.19
C ALA A 35 -8.16 0.72 -13.15
N ARG A 36 -7.38 1.70 -12.66
CA ARG A 36 -7.05 2.90 -13.44
C ARG A 36 -5.83 3.71 -13.01
N GLY A 37 -5.44 3.68 -11.74
CA GLY A 37 -4.37 4.54 -11.20
C GLY A 37 -2.98 3.93 -11.29
N TYR A 38 -1.94 4.76 -11.26
CA TYR A 38 -0.53 4.35 -11.20
C TYR A 38 0.19 5.10 -10.09
N LEU A 39 1.18 4.44 -9.51
CA LEU A 39 2.10 4.99 -8.52
C LEU A 39 3.50 5.08 -9.16
N THR A 40 3.75 6.14 -9.92
CA THR A 40 5.02 6.34 -10.62
C THR A 40 6.06 7.00 -9.71
N ASP A 41 7.35 6.97 -10.11
CA ASP A 41 8.47 7.53 -9.35
C ASP A 41 8.52 7.11 -7.87
N ALA A 42 8.06 5.89 -7.60
CA ALA A 42 7.92 5.37 -6.25
C ALA A 42 9.28 5.22 -5.55
N THR A 43 9.38 5.72 -4.32
CA THR A 43 10.55 5.59 -3.47
C THR A 43 10.14 5.13 -2.07
N ILE A 44 10.92 4.18 -1.54
CA ILE A 44 10.71 3.62 -0.21
C ILE A 44 11.54 4.41 0.80
N GLY A 45 10.87 4.96 1.81
CA GLY A 45 11.47 5.76 2.86
C GLY A 45 11.65 5.00 4.17
N ALA A 46 11.54 5.74 5.27
CA ALA A 46 11.74 5.23 6.62
C ALA A 46 10.69 4.17 7.00
N THR A 47 11.11 3.27 7.90
CA THR A 47 10.26 2.23 8.49
C THR A 47 10.03 2.50 9.98
N ARG A 48 8.85 2.15 10.49
CA ARG A 48 8.52 2.23 11.92
C ARG A 48 7.78 0.97 12.36
N ASP A 49 8.29 0.31 13.41
CA ASP A 49 7.65 -0.85 14.01
C ASP A 49 6.46 -0.45 14.90
N ARG A 50 5.60 -1.44 15.20
CA ARG A 50 4.39 -1.30 16.03
C ARG A 50 3.43 -0.23 15.50
N ALA A 51 3.13 -0.28 14.21
CA ALA A 51 2.18 0.61 13.57
C ALA A 51 0.69 0.23 13.77
N GLY A 52 0.42 -0.92 14.39
CA GLY A 52 -0.92 -1.46 14.59
C GLY A 52 -1.83 -0.79 15.63
N PRO A 53 -1.38 -0.01 16.64
CA PRO A 53 -2.29 0.59 17.61
C PRO A 53 -3.42 1.39 16.94
N GLY A 54 -4.68 1.10 17.30
CA GLY A 54 -5.86 1.75 16.71
C GLY A 54 -6.39 1.09 15.42
N THR A 55 -5.76 0.02 14.95
CA THR A 55 -6.19 -0.75 13.77
C THR A 55 -6.77 -2.12 14.18
N ALA A 56 -7.28 -2.88 13.21
CA ALA A 56 -7.69 -4.26 13.41
C ALA A 56 -6.53 -5.20 13.85
N TYR A 57 -5.28 -4.76 13.72
CA TYR A 57 -4.07 -5.53 14.01
C TYR A 57 -3.29 -4.99 15.21
N SER A 58 -3.99 -4.39 16.19
CA SER A 58 -3.36 -3.76 17.38
C SER A 58 -2.49 -4.72 18.21
N GLU A 59 -2.86 -6.00 18.25
CA GLU A 59 -2.16 -7.04 19.00
C GLU A 59 -1.13 -7.83 18.17
N ALA A 60 -1.02 -7.54 16.87
CA ALA A 60 -0.14 -8.26 15.96
C ALA A 60 1.21 -7.54 15.77
N ASN A 61 2.19 -8.28 15.22
CA ASN A 61 3.41 -7.65 14.75
C ASN A 61 3.11 -6.82 13.50
N THR A 62 3.41 -5.52 13.58
CA THR A 62 3.01 -4.53 12.59
C THR A 62 4.13 -3.56 12.31
N ALA A 63 4.19 -3.02 11.10
CA ALA A 63 5.14 -2.00 10.69
C ALA A 63 4.47 -0.98 9.76
N ALA A 64 5.05 0.20 9.67
CA ALA A 64 4.72 1.22 8.69
C ALA A 64 5.95 1.53 7.84
N VAL A 65 5.75 1.74 6.55
CA VAL A 65 6.81 2.13 5.60
C VAL A 65 6.36 3.37 4.87
N ASN A 66 7.19 4.41 4.84
CA ASN A 66 6.89 5.58 4.02
C ASN A 66 7.07 5.23 2.54
N LEU A 67 6.06 5.55 1.74
CA LEU A 67 6.08 5.46 0.29
C LEU A 67 5.85 6.85 -0.28
N THR A 68 6.83 7.38 -1.01
CA THR A 68 6.66 8.60 -1.80
C THR A 68 6.48 8.22 -3.25
N PHE A 69 5.45 8.73 -3.92
CA PHE A 69 5.13 8.39 -5.31
C PHE A 69 4.40 9.56 -6.00
N THR A 70 4.41 9.55 -7.33
CA THR A 70 3.61 10.45 -8.16
C THR A 70 2.35 9.71 -8.62
N PRO A 71 1.15 10.15 -8.24
CA PRO A 71 -0.09 9.54 -8.70
C PRO A 71 -0.36 9.92 -10.16
N GLU A 72 -0.74 8.94 -10.97
CA GLU A 72 -1.31 9.17 -12.31
C GLU A 72 -2.65 8.46 -12.45
N GLN A 73 -3.65 9.13 -13.04
CA GLN A 73 -5.02 8.61 -13.16
C GLN A 73 -5.60 8.15 -11.82
N ALA A 74 -5.12 8.74 -10.72
CA ALA A 74 -5.64 8.50 -9.39
C ALA A 74 -7.10 8.96 -9.27
N ASP A 75 -7.78 8.50 -8.23
CA ASP A 75 -9.15 8.93 -7.96
C ASP A 75 -9.22 10.46 -7.73
N SER A 76 -10.42 11.02 -7.85
CA SER A 76 -10.67 12.47 -7.76
C SER A 76 -10.22 13.15 -6.46
N SER A 77 -9.95 12.38 -5.40
CA SER A 77 -9.43 12.88 -4.13
C SER A 77 -7.93 13.22 -4.16
N MET A 78 -7.22 12.84 -5.24
CA MET A 78 -5.77 13.05 -5.38
C MET A 78 -5.41 14.02 -6.51
N THR A 79 -4.33 14.77 -6.32
CA THR A 79 -3.74 15.62 -7.35
C THR A 79 -2.79 14.79 -8.21
N ASN A 80 -3.19 14.47 -9.44
CA ASN A 80 -2.31 13.79 -10.39
C ASN A 80 -1.05 14.61 -10.70
N GLY A 81 0.09 13.95 -10.84
CA GLY A 81 1.37 14.54 -11.24
C GLY A 81 2.14 15.28 -10.13
N GLU A 82 1.61 15.36 -8.91
CA GLU A 82 2.32 15.92 -7.76
C GLU A 82 2.77 14.81 -6.79
N PRO A 83 4.08 14.74 -6.44
CA PRO A 83 4.55 13.75 -5.49
C PRO A 83 3.81 13.82 -4.15
N THR A 84 3.34 12.68 -3.68
CA THR A 84 2.71 12.52 -2.38
C THR A 84 3.44 11.47 -1.56
N THR A 85 3.29 11.52 -0.23
CA THR A 85 3.89 10.53 0.67
C THR A 85 2.81 9.91 1.54
N TRP A 86 2.72 8.59 1.48
CA TRP A 86 1.79 7.78 2.27
C TRP A 86 2.54 6.85 3.21
N SER A 87 1.86 6.44 4.28
CA SER A 87 2.28 5.31 5.10
C SER A 87 1.65 4.04 4.55
N VAL A 88 2.48 3.03 4.26
CA VAL A 88 2.05 1.68 3.93
C VAL A 88 2.09 0.85 5.22
N LEU A 89 0.94 0.36 5.67
CA LEU A 89 0.82 -0.42 6.89
C LEU A 89 0.92 -1.91 6.60
N LEU A 90 1.77 -2.57 7.37
CA LEU A 90 2.15 -3.97 7.22
C LEU A 90 1.78 -4.75 8.46
N VAL A 91 1.30 -5.98 8.28
CA VAL A 91 1.07 -6.96 9.34
C VAL A 91 1.77 -8.27 9.00
N GLU A 92 2.36 -8.91 10.00
CA GLU A 92 2.93 -10.25 9.84
C GLU A 92 1.83 -11.31 10.01
N GLN A 93 1.64 -12.14 8.99
CA GLN A 93 0.72 -13.27 8.96
C GLN A 93 1.47 -14.50 8.44
N ASP A 94 1.41 -15.61 9.18
CA ASP A 94 2.04 -16.88 8.80
C ASP A 94 3.54 -16.75 8.42
N GLY A 95 4.27 -15.86 9.11
CA GLY A 95 5.70 -15.60 8.87
C GLY A 95 5.99 -14.76 7.63
N ARG A 96 4.97 -14.12 7.05
CA ARG A 96 5.07 -13.21 5.91
C ARG A 96 4.47 -11.87 6.25
N TRP A 97 5.10 -10.82 5.77
CA TRP A 97 4.52 -9.48 5.85
C TRP A 97 3.56 -9.28 4.67
N VAL A 98 2.38 -8.73 4.95
CA VAL A 98 1.39 -8.32 3.95
C VAL A 98 0.91 -6.90 4.24
N VAL A 99 0.50 -6.18 3.19
CA VAL A 99 -0.06 -4.83 3.31
C VAL A 99 -1.53 -4.91 3.71
N PHE A 100 -1.92 -4.17 4.73
CA PHE A 100 -3.32 -4.10 5.15
C PHE A 100 -3.94 -2.70 5.01
N ASP A 101 -3.13 -1.68 4.76
CA ASP A 101 -3.60 -0.32 4.51
C ASP A 101 -2.52 0.51 3.80
N MET A 102 -2.93 1.54 3.07
CA MET A 102 -2.05 2.60 2.59
C MET A 102 -2.80 3.93 2.51
N GLY A 103 -2.20 5.00 3.01
CA GLY A 103 -2.83 6.30 2.92
C GLY A 103 -2.01 7.43 3.54
N ALA A 104 -2.58 8.63 3.47
CA ALA A 104 -2.09 9.77 4.24
C ALA A 104 -2.22 9.46 5.74
N GLY A 105 -1.08 9.45 6.44
CA GLY A 105 -1.02 9.18 7.88
C GLY A 105 -1.51 10.32 8.75
#